data_AF-A0A967TFL9-F1
#
_entry.id   AF-A0A967TFL9-F1
#
_cell.length_a   1.000
_cell.length_b   1.000
_cell.length_c   1.000
_cell.angle_alpha   90.00
_cell.angle_beta   90.00
_cell.angle_gamma   90.00
#
_symmetry.space_group_name_H-M   'P 1'
#
loop_
_entity.id
_entity.type
_entity.pdbx_description
1 polymer ?
#
loop_
_entity_poly.entity_id
_entity_poly.type
_entity_poly.pdbx_seq_one_letter_code
_entity_poly.pdbx_strand_id
1 'polypeptide(L)'
;DIWDWDNPTFPILADVEIDGEERKIVAQLTKQGFTYVFDRLTGEPVWPIEERPVPQTDVPGEWTSPTQPFPTRPPPFERQGFSEDDLIDFTPEIRQRAAEAVEGFRMGPLYTPPSLAEAPDGTRGTLMLPSTLGGANWEGGALDPETGMLYVGS
;
A
#
# COMPACT_ATOMS: atom_id res chain seq x y z
N ASP A 1 7.28 -8.48 -8.31
CA ASP A 1 6.00 -8.17 -7.64
C ASP A 1 4.90 -8.95 -8.35
N ILE A 2 3.76 -9.19 -7.70
CA ILE A 2 2.62 -9.96 -8.24
C ILE A 2 1.29 -9.19 -8.15
N TRP A 3 1.33 -7.93 -7.70
CA TRP A 3 0.15 -7.08 -7.45
C TRP A 3 0.03 -5.91 -8.44
N ASP A 4 0.98 -5.74 -9.36
CA ASP A 4 1.08 -4.57 -10.26
C ASP A 4 1.29 -3.26 -9.47
N TRP A 5 2.02 -3.36 -8.36
CA TRP A 5 2.41 -2.22 -7.54
C TRP A 5 3.81 -1.73 -7.92
N ASP A 6 3.97 -1.32 -9.18
CA ASP A 6 5.12 -0.56 -9.63
C ASP A 6 5.20 0.82 -8.96
N ASN A 7 6.31 1.53 -9.18
CA ASN A 7 6.52 2.90 -8.70
C ASN A 7 6.43 3.87 -9.89
N PRO A 8 5.23 4.18 -10.40
CA PRO A 8 5.05 4.96 -11.63
C PRO A 8 5.27 6.46 -11.43
N THR A 9 5.14 6.92 -10.18
CA THR A 9 5.15 8.33 -9.83
C THR A 9 6.56 8.87 -9.70
N PHE A 10 6.75 10.13 -10.07
CA PHE A 10 8.03 10.80 -9.95
C PHE A 10 8.36 11.06 -8.47
N PRO A 11 9.64 10.94 -8.06
CA PRO A 11 10.04 11.28 -6.71
C PRO A 11 10.01 12.80 -6.48
N ILE A 12 9.62 13.21 -5.28
CA ILE A 12 9.59 14.62 -4.86
C ILE A 12 10.89 14.94 -4.10
N LEU A 13 11.63 15.94 -4.55
CA LEU A 13 12.81 16.46 -3.84
C LEU A 13 12.43 17.68 -3.02
N ALA A 14 12.83 17.72 -1.76
CA ALA A 14 12.56 18.85 -0.88
C ALA A 14 13.67 19.06 0.16
N ASP A 15 13.76 20.28 0.66
CA ASP A 15 14.51 20.63 1.87
C ASP A 15 13.43 20.95 2.93
N VAL A 16 13.35 20.14 3.99
CA VAL A 16 12.27 20.20 5.00
C VAL A 16 12.85 20.07 6.40
N GLU A 17 12.22 20.70 7.39
CA GLU A 17 12.54 20.48 8.79
C GLU A 17 11.91 19.15 9.28
N ILE A 18 12.74 18.22 9.74
CA ILE A 18 12.32 16.94 10.31
C ILE A 18 12.99 16.78 11.66
N ASP A 19 12.18 16.64 12.71
CA ASP A 19 12.65 16.51 14.10
C ASP A 19 13.59 17.66 14.52
N GLY A 20 13.34 18.87 14.00
CA GLY A 20 14.13 20.10 14.28
C GLY A 20 15.41 20.26 13.46
N GLU A 21 15.67 19.37 12.49
CA GLU A 21 16.83 19.44 11.59
C GLU A 21 16.38 19.64 10.14
N GLU A 22 17.00 20.59 9.43
CA GLU A 22 16.82 20.69 7.98
C GLU A 22 17.41 19.46 7.28
N ARG A 23 16.58 18.72 6.55
CA ARG A 23 16.99 17.55 5.77
C ARG A 23 16.69 17.73 4.30
N LYS A 24 17.63 17.27 3.47
CA LYS A 24 17.49 17.20 2.01
C LYS A 24 16.94 15.83 1.64
N ILE A 25 15.64 15.75 1.39
CA ILE A 25 14.95 14.48 1.20
C ILE A 25 14.60 14.22 -0.26
N VAL A 26 14.41 12.94 -0.54
CA VAL A 26 13.63 12.42 -1.66
C VAL A 26 12.47 11.60 -1.10
N ALA A 27 11.24 11.94 -1.49
CA ALA A 27 10.03 11.24 -1.10
C ALA A 27 9.43 10.52 -2.32
N GLN A 28 9.27 9.21 -2.20
CA GLN A 28 8.66 8.35 -3.22
C GLN A 28 7.30 7.89 -2.73
N LEU A 29 6.24 8.37 -3.37
CA LEU A 29 4.89 7.83 -3.20
C LEU A 29 4.80 6.52 -3.98
N THR A 30 3.99 5.58 -3.50
CA THR A 30 3.90 4.26 -4.15
C THR A 30 2.48 3.77 -4.25
N LYS A 31 2.25 2.83 -5.18
CA LYS A 31 0.96 2.17 -5.37
C LYS A 31 0.50 1.39 -4.13
N GLN A 32 1.42 0.96 -3.25
CA GLN A 32 1.05 0.30 -1.99
C GLN A 32 0.40 1.25 -0.96
N GLY A 33 0.40 2.57 -1.21
CA GLY A 33 -0.12 3.54 -0.26
C GLY A 33 0.89 4.03 0.75
N PHE A 34 2.18 3.84 0.47
CA PHE A 34 3.28 4.28 1.34
C PHE A 34 4.02 5.46 0.73
N THR A 35 4.63 6.25 1.62
CA THR A 35 5.68 7.20 1.24
C THR A 35 6.99 6.71 1.80
N TYR A 36 7.93 6.36 0.92
CA TYR A 36 9.30 6.07 1.31
C TYR A 36 10.12 7.36 1.24
N VAL A 37 10.82 7.69 2.33
CA VAL A 37 11.58 8.94 2.43
C VAL A 37 13.04 8.64 2.73
N PHE A 38 13.93 9.16 1.90
CA PHE A 38 15.37 8.98 2.01
C PHE A 38 16.09 10.32 2.04
N ASP A 39 17.27 10.37 2.63
CA ASP A 39 18.22 11.44 2.36
C ASP A 39 18.64 11.36 0.88
N ARG A 40 18.44 12.44 0.13
CA ARG A 40 18.63 12.40 -1.33
C ARG A 40 20.09 12.33 -1.77
N LEU A 41 21.05 12.55 -0.87
CA LEU A 41 22.48 12.51 -1.17
C LEU A 41 23.08 11.13 -0.86
N THR A 42 22.62 10.49 0.22
CA THR A 42 23.16 9.20 0.69
C THR A 42 22.30 8.01 0.29
N GLY A 43 21.00 8.21 0.09
CA GLY A 43 20.03 7.13 -0.09
C GLY A 43 19.66 6.43 1.22
N GLU A 44 20.14 6.90 2.38
CA GLU A 44 19.76 6.35 3.67
C GLU A 44 18.31 6.72 4.01
N PRO A 45 17.52 5.80 4.60
CA PRO A 45 16.14 6.09 4.95
C PRO A 45 16.08 7.12 6.09
N VAL A 46 15.16 8.08 6.00
CA VAL A 46 14.97 9.09 7.06
C VAL A 46 14.39 8.47 8.33
N TRP A 47 13.48 7.50 8.17
CA TRP A 47 12.91 6.71 9.26
C TRP A 47 13.05 5.22 8.99
N PRO A 48 13.00 4.37 10.03
CA PRO A 48 13.10 2.92 9.84
C PRO A 48 12.09 2.39 8.83
N ILE A 49 12.57 1.47 7.99
CA ILE A 49 11.77 0.63 7.11
C ILE A 49 11.90 -0.79 7.64
N GLU A 50 10.80 -1.37 8.08
CA GLU A 50 10.77 -2.67 8.73
C GLU A 50 10.42 -3.77 7.73
N GLU A 51 11.23 -4.82 7.69
CA GLU A 51 10.87 -6.06 7.01
C GLU A 51 9.83 -6.82 7.86
N ARG A 52 8.59 -6.91 7.37
CA ARG A 52 7.50 -7.59 8.08
C ARG A 52 7.07 -8.84 7.32
N PRO A 53 6.78 -9.96 8.01
CA PRO A 53 6.20 -11.14 7.38
C PRO A 53 4.86 -10.80 6.71
N VAL A 54 4.64 -11.34 5.51
CA VAL A 54 3.39 -11.16 4.75
C VAL A 54 2.83 -12.51 4.29
N PRO A 55 1.53 -12.60 3.95
CA PRO A 55 0.97 -13.80 3.35
C PRO A 55 1.77 -14.26 2.12
N GLN A 56 1.93 -15.58 1.97
CA GLN A 56 2.70 -16.16 0.86
C GLN A 56 1.77 -16.76 -0.18
N THR A 57 2.21 -16.75 -1.43
CA THR A 57 1.44 -17.32 -2.54
C THR A 57 1.29 -18.83 -2.44
N ASP A 58 0.12 -19.31 -2.84
CA ASP A 58 -0.20 -20.72 -3.04
C ASP A 58 -0.28 -21.09 -4.54
N VAL A 59 -0.01 -20.13 -5.44
CA VAL A 59 -0.08 -20.32 -6.88
C VAL A 59 1.16 -21.10 -7.37
N PRO A 60 1.00 -22.27 -8.03
CA PRO A 60 2.13 -23.08 -8.48
C PRO A 60 3.07 -22.32 -9.43
N GLY A 61 4.35 -22.28 -9.10
CA GLY A 61 5.40 -21.62 -9.89
C GLY A 61 5.54 -20.12 -9.62
N GLU A 62 4.66 -19.52 -8.83
CA GLU A 62 4.81 -18.16 -8.35
C GLU A 62 5.85 -18.09 -7.22
N TRP A 63 6.53 -16.95 -7.13
CA TRP A 63 7.51 -16.70 -6.09
C TRP A 63 7.16 -15.40 -5.36
N THR A 64 7.12 -15.46 -4.03
CA THR A 64 6.96 -14.30 -3.15
C THR A 64 8.09 -14.24 -2.13
N SER A 65 8.47 -13.02 -1.73
CA SER A 65 9.36 -12.82 -0.58
C SER A 65 8.62 -13.13 0.73
N PRO A 66 9.26 -13.78 1.72
CA PRO A 66 8.67 -14.00 3.05
C PRO A 66 8.31 -12.71 3.79
N THR A 67 9.03 -11.62 3.50
CA THR A 67 8.87 -10.31 4.11
C THR A 67 8.75 -9.21 3.06
N GLN A 68 8.16 -8.09 3.46
CA GLN A 68 8.08 -6.86 2.66
C GLN A 68 8.48 -5.64 3.49
N PRO A 69 8.96 -4.56 2.86
CA PRO A 69 9.39 -3.34 3.54
C PRO A 69 8.21 -2.43 3.90
N PHE A 70 8.06 -2.10 5.18
CA PHE A 70 7.05 -1.17 5.69
C PHE A 70 7.72 0.08 6.27
N PRO A 71 7.59 1.26 5.65
CA PRO A 71 8.08 2.49 6.25
C PRO A 71 7.28 2.81 7.52
N THR A 72 7.98 3.26 8.56
CA THR A 72 7.36 3.61 9.84
C THR A 72 6.73 5.01 9.82
N ARG A 73 7.19 5.88 8.91
CA ARG A 73 6.69 7.25 8.72
C ARG A 73 6.84 7.73 7.27
N PRO A 74 5.96 8.64 6.81
CA PRO A 74 4.68 8.98 7.43
C PRO A 74 3.73 7.75 7.46
N PRO A 75 2.60 7.80 8.17
CA PRO A 75 1.60 6.74 8.09
C PRO A 75 1.17 6.48 6.64
N PRO A 76 0.80 5.24 6.28
CA PRO A 76 0.22 4.97 4.97
C PRO A 76 -0.97 5.89 4.70
N PHE A 77 -1.06 6.39 3.47
CA PHE A 77 -2.12 7.29 3.02
C PHE A 77 -3.31 6.55 2.39
N GLU A 78 -3.20 5.24 2.22
CA GLU A 78 -4.26 4.35 1.76
C GLU A 78 -4.55 3.23 2.73
N ARG A 79 -5.70 2.58 2.53
CA ARG A 79 -6.03 1.32 3.22
C ARG A 79 -5.00 0.24 2.91
N GLN A 80 -4.73 -0.61 3.89
CA GLN A 80 -3.62 -1.58 3.88
C GLN A 80 -4.14 -3.02 3.99
N GLY A 81 -5.01 -3.39 3.05
CA GLY A 81 -5.75 -4.65 3.05
C GLY A 81 -7.25 -4.44 2.93
N PHE A 82 -7.96 -5.55 2.72
CA PHE A 82 -9.42 -5.59 2.64
C PHE A 82 -9.95 -6.60 3.66
N SER A 83 -10.95 -6.21 4.42
CA SER A 83 -11.57 -7.01 5.47
C SER A 83 -13.08 -6.80 5.52
N GLU A 84 -13.77 -7.54 6.40
CA GLU A 84 -15.21 -7.32 6.63
C GLU A 84 -15.52 -5.91 7.18
N ASP A 85 -14.54 -5.24 7.81
CA ASP A 85 -14.71 -3.87 8.30
C ASP A 85 -14.77 -2.84 7.16
N ASP A 86 -14.33 -3.21 5.96
CA ASP A 86 -14.42 -2.39 4.76
C ASP A 86 -15.79 -2.48 4.06
N LEU A 87 -16.65 -3.40 4.50
CA LEU A 87 -17.98 -3.59 3.92
C LEU A 87 -18.93 -2.48 4.32
N ILE A 88 -19.62 -1.92 3.33
CA ILE A 88 -20.65 -0.90 3.52
C ILE A 88 -21.72 -1.43 4.48
N ASP A 89 -22.07 -0.62 5.48
CA ASP A 89 -22.91 -1.03 6.61
C ASP A 89 -24.01 -0.01 6.96
N PHE A 90 -24.36 0.91 6.04
CA PHE A 90 -25.35 1.96 6.28
C PHE A 90 -26.70 1.45 6.83
N THR A 91 -27.07 0.21 6.47
CA THR A 91 -28.20 -0.52 7.06
C THR A 91 -27.85 -2.01 7.19
N PRO A 92 -28.55 -2.78 8.05
CA PRO A 92 -28.35 -4.23 8.14
C PRO A 92 -28.56 -4.96 6.80
N GLU A 93 -29.51 -4.53 5.98
CA GLU A 93 -29.76 -5.12 4.66
C GLU A 93 -28.59 -4.87 3.69
N ILE A 94 -28.02 -3.65 3.70
CA ILE A 94 -26.84 -3.33 2.89
C ILE A 94 -25.63 -4.12 3.38
N ARG A 95 -25.43 -4.24 4.69
CA ARG A 95 -24.35 -5.03 5.28
C ARG A 95 -24.44 -6.50 4.85
N GLN A 96 -25.64 -7.08 4.90
CA GLN A 96 -25.87 -8.45 4.46
C GLN A 96 -25.52 -8.63 2.97
N ARG A 97 -26.01 -7.73 2.11
CA ARG A 97 -25.71 -7.78 0.67
C ARG A 97 -24.23 -7.59 0.37
N ALA A 98 -23.53 -6.76 1.14
CA ALA A 98 -22.09 -6.58 1.01
C ALA A 98 -21.34 -7.86 1.41
N ALA A 99 -21.75 -8.53 2.50
CA ALA A 99 -21.17 -9.79 2.92
C ALA A 99 -21.39 -10.91 1.88
N GLU A 100 -22.60 -11.02 1.32
CA GLU A 100 -22.90 -11.96 0.23
C GLU A 100 -22.08 -11.65 -1.04
N ALA A 101 -21.82 -10.37 -1.35
CA ALA A 101 -21.06 -9.99 -2.53
C ALA A 101 -19.57 -10.37 -2.47
N VAL A 102 -18.99 -10.39 -1.28
CA VAL A 102 -17.58 -10.79 -1.07
C VAL A 102 -17.42 -12.28 -0.79
N GLU A 103 -18.52 -13.03 -0.70
CA GLU A 103 -18.47 -14.48 -0.53
C GLU A 103 -17.70 -15.16 -1.68
N GLY A 104 -16.81 -16.07 -1.29
CA GLY A 104 -15.92 -16.78 -2.21
C GLY A 104 -14.71 -15.98 -2.67
N PHE A 105 -14.43 -14.80 -2.11
CA PHE A 105 -13.17 -14.08 -2.34
C PHE A 105 -12.22 -14.19 -1.16
N ARG A 106 -10.92 -14.23 -1.45
CA ARG A 106 -9.85 -14.10 -0.47
C ARG A 106 -9.80 -12.64 -0.01
N MET A 107 -9.75 -12.44 1.30
CA MET A 107 -9.60 -11.15 1.97
C MET A 107 -8.43 -11.25 2.95
N GLY A 108 -7.77 -10.13 3.23
CA GLY A 108 -6.61 -10.14 4.11
C GLY A 108 -5.83 -8.83 4.13
N PRO A 109 -4.70 -8.81 4.84
CA PRO A 109 -3.85 -7.62 4.94
C PRO A 109 -3.23 -7.26 3.58
N LEU A 110 -2.58 -6.09 3.51
CA LEU A 110 -1.68 -5.74 2.42
C LEU A 110 -0.74 -6.93 2.09
N TYR A 111 -0.48 -7.13 0.79
CA TYR A 111 0.26 -8.28 0.25
C TYR A 111 -0.43 -9.64 0.39
N THR A 112 -1.75 -9.69 0.63
CA THR A 112 -2.51 -10.91 0.35
C THR A 112 -2.39 -11.24 -1.14
N PRO A 113 -1.85 -12.41 -1.53
CA PRO A 113 -1.55 -12.71 -2.93
C PRO A 113 -2.84 -12.89 -3.74
N PRO A 114 -2.82 -12.57 -5.05
CA PRO A 114 -3.89 -12.96 -5.96
C PRO A 114 -4.11 -14.47 -5.91
N SER A 115 -5.37 -14.90 -5.96
CA SER A 115 -5.72 -16.32 -6.09
C SER A 115 -5.98 -16.68 -7.55
N LEU A 116 -5.94 -17.97 -7.86
CA LEU A 116 -6.50 -18.48 -9.11
C LEU A 116 -8.03 -18.29 -9.15
N ALA A 117 -8.60 -18.29 -10.35
CA ALA A 117 -10.06 -18.26 -10.54
C ALA A 117 -10.74 -19.53 -9.99
N GLU A 118 -10.01 -20.64 -9.95
CA GLU A 118 -10.41 -21.92 -9.34
C GLU A 118 -9.35 -22.30 -8.30
N ALA A 119 -9.23 -21.50 -7.23
CA ALA A 119 -8.21 -21.75 -6.22
C ALA A 119 -8.55 -22.98 -5.35
N PRO A 120 -7.53 -23.73 -4.87
CA PRO A 120 -7.75 -24.92 -4.03
C PRO A 120 -8.49 -24.64 -2.71
N ASP A 121 -8.43 -23.41 -2.21
CA ASP A 121 -9.15 -22.95 -1.01
C ASP A 121 -10.63 -22.59 -1.30
N GLY A 122 -11.09 -22.80 -2.54
CA GLY A 122 -12.45 -22.52 -2.99
C GLY A 122 -12.70 -21.05 -3.34
N THR A 123 -11.68 -20.20 -3.25
CA THR A 123 -11.79 -18.80 -3.64
C THR A 123 -11.69 -18.61 -5.16
N ARG A 124 -12.29 -17.53 -5.66
CA ARG A 124 -12.32 -17.17 -7.08
C ARG A 124 -11.59 -15.87 -7.42
N GLY A 125 -10.85 -15.33 -6.47
CA GLY A 125 -10.11 -14.09 -6.58
C GLY A 125 -9.74 -13.53 -5.20
N THR A 126 -8.90 -12.52 -5.20
CA THR A 126 -8.50 -11.77 -4.00
C THR A 126 -9.04 -10.35 -4.07
N LEU A 127 -9.73 -9.91 -3.02
CA LEU A 127 -10.05 -8.50 -2.83
C LEU A 127 -8.85 -7.80 -2.20
N MET A 128 -8.45 -6.68 -2.78
CA MET A 128 -7.26 -5.95 -2.34
C MET A 128 -7.55 -4.45 -2.28
N LEU A 129 -7.00 -3.82 -1.25
CA LEU A 129 -6.86 -2.38 -1.13
C LEU A 129 -5.40 -2.10 -0.69
N PRO A 130 -4.66 -1.25 -1.42
CA PRO A 130 -5.05 -0.58 -2.67
C PRO A 130 -5.32 -1.56 -3.82
N SER A 131 -6.04 -1.11 -4.84
CA SER A 131 -6.25 -1.92 -6.06
C SER A 131 -4.94 -2.06 -6.86
N THR A 132 -4.97 -2.73 -8.00
CA THR A 132 -3.82 -2.78 -8.93
C THR A 132 -3.46 -1.40 -9.50
N LEU A 133 -4.42 -0.48 -9.58
CA LEU A 133 -4.13 0.93 -9.91
C LEU A 133 -3.37 1.65 -8.78
N GLY A 134 -3.35 1.07 -7.58
CA GLY A 134 -2.64 1.58 -6.42
C GLY A 134 -3.33 2.74 -5.72
N GLY A 135 -2.65 3.27 -4.70
CA GLY A 135 -2.95 4.58 -4.12
C GLY A 135 -2.40 5.71 -5.00
N ALA A 136 -1.09 5.98 -4.89
CA ALA A 136 -0.44 6.96 -5.76
C ALA A 136 0.05 6.30 -7.05
N ASN A 137 -0.53 6.71 -8.19
CA ASN A 137 -0.12 6.32 -9.53
C ASN A 137 0.64 7.49 -10.21
N TRP A 138 0.59 7.62 -11.54
CA TRP A 138 1.41 8.57 -12.29
C TRP A 138 1.14 10.06 -11.96
N GLU A 139 -0.02 10.39 -11.40
CA GLU A 139 -0.41 11.75 -11.01
C GLU A 139 0.45 12.31 -9.86
N GLY A 140 0.91 11.45 -8.96
CA GLY A 140 1.79 11.81 -7.85
C GLY A 140 1.18 12.75 -6.83
N GLY A 141 1.99 13.68 -6.34
CA GLY A 141 1.62 14.58 -5.25
C GLY A 141 2.46 15.84 -5.21
N ALA A 142 2.17 16.68 -4.23
CA ALA A 142 2.88 17.93 -3.96
C ALA A 142 3.30 17.98 -2.50
N LEU A 143 4.48 18.54 -2.23
CA LEU A 143 4.98 18.77 -0.88
C LEU A 143 5.19 20.26 -0.67
N ASP A 144 4.69 20.77 0.45
CA ASP A 144 4.98 22.11 0.94
C ASP A 144 6.18 22.07 1.90
N PRO A 145 7.35 22.62 1.53
CA PRO A 145 8.55 22.55 2.35
C PRO A 145 8.49 23.41 3.62
N GLU A 146 7.63 24.44 3.65
CA GLU A 146 7.50 25.32 4.82
C GLU A 146 6.72 24.64 5.95
N THR A 147 5.70 23.85 5.58
CA THR A 147 4.85 23.14 6.55
C THR A 147 5.20 21.67 6.72
N GLY A 148 6.01 21.11 5.81
CA GLY A 148 6.30 19.67 5.75
C GLY A 148 5.10 18.82 5.31
N MET A 149 4.02 19.45 4.80
CA MET A 149 2.79 18.77 4.43
C MET A 149 2.90 18.18 3.03
N LEU A 150 2.56 16.90 2.92
CA LEU A 150 2.49 16.15 1.67
C LEU A 150 1.02 15.95 1.27
N TYR A 151 0.68 16.38 0.05
CA TYR A 151 -0.64 16.25 -0.55
C TYR A 151 -0.57 15.19 -1.64
N VAL A 152 -1.31 14.10 -1.47
CA VAL A 152 -1.31 12.95 -2.39
C VAL A 152 -2.67 12.87 -3.09
N GLY A 153 -2.67 12.77 -4.41
CA GLY A 153 -3.85 12.36 -5.17
C GLY A 153 -3.92 10.84 -5.16
N SER A 154 -4.90 10.29 -4.43
CA SER A 154 -5.09 8.84 -4.20
C SER A 154 -6.59 8.54 -4.23
#